data_AF-A0A3D4UUW2-F1
#
_entry.id   AF-A0A3D4UUW2-F1
#
_cell.length_a   1.000
_cell.length_b   1.000
_cell.length_c   1.000
_cell.angle_alpha   90.00
_cell.angle_beta   90.00
_cell.angle_gamma   90.00
#
_symmetry.space_group_name_H-M   'P 1'
#
loop_
_entity.id
_entity.type
_entity.pdbx_description
1 polymer ?
#
loop_
_entity_poly.entity_id
_entity_poly.type
_entity_poly.pdbx_seq_one_letter_code
_entity_poly.pdbx_strand_id
1 'polypeptide(L)'
;MKTVVNIIGLTYIHLFFQLSFLGVGFALGMDRFDSMDSASFFENTVNFIGSILMLPIALPMIEMYPKGPIPFPLEHLPFILNSLLWAILMLYGWRKWKKYLQSKKQSSAV
;
A
#
# COMPACT_ATOMS: atom_id res chain seq x y z
N MET A 1 -13.40 -1.75 -20.33
CA MET A 1 -12.30 -0.78 -20.47
C MET A 1 -12.13 0.17 -19.28
N LYS A 2 -13.12 1.00 -18.92
CA LYS A 2 -13.01 1.97 -17.79
C LYS A 2 -12.58 1.34 -16.44
N THR A 3 -13.11 0.16 -16.09
CA THR A 3 -12.73 -0.56 -14.86
C THR A 3 -11.24 -0.92 -14.84
N VAL A 4 -10.71 -1.42 -15.96
CA VAL A 4 -9.31 -1.87 -16.07
C VAL A 4 -8.37 -0.68 -15.94
N VAL A 5 -8.67 0.42 -16.64
CA VAL A 5 -7.90 1.68 -16.53
C VAL A 5 -7.88 2.20 -15.09
N ASN A 6 -9.02 2.16 -14.39
CA ASN A 6 -9.08 2.58 -12.98
C ASN A 6 -8.24 1.68 -12.07
N ILE A 7 -8.26 0.36 -12.30
CA ILE A 7 -7.44 -0.58 -11.51
C ILE A 7 -5.97 -0.27 -11.74
N ILE A 8 -5.53 -0.18 -13.00
CA ILE A 8 -4.14 0.12 -13.34
C ILE A 8 -3.70 1.45 -12.72
N GLY A 9 -4.51 2.50 -12.84
CA GLY A 9 -4.23 3.82 -12.26
C GLY A 9 -4.10 3.77 -10.73
N LEU A 10 -5.05 3.12 -10.04
CA LEU A 10 -4.99 2.96 -8.59
C LEU A 10 -3.80 2.11 -8.15
N THR A 11 -3.43 1.09 -8.92
CA THR A 11 -2.25 0.26 -8.67
C THR A 11 -0.98 1.09 -8.73
N TYR A 12 -0.81 1.93 -9.76
CA TYR A 12 0.36 2.82 -9.86
C TYR A 12 0.41 3.83 -8.71
N ILE A 13 -0.73 4.45 -8.37
CA ILE A 13 -0.81 5.40 -7.25
C ILE A 13 -0.40 4.72 -5.95
N HIS A 14 -0.98 3.55 -5.65
CA HIS A 14 -0.65 2.79 -4.45
C HIS A 14 0.82 2.38 -4.42
N LEU A 15 1.33 1.83 -5.53
CA LEU A 15 2.72 1.41 -5.63
C LEU A 15 3.69 2.58 -5.42
N PHE A 16 3.38 3.76 -5.98
CA PHE A 16 4.17 4.97 -5.78
C PHE A 16 4.23 5.38 -4.32
N PHE A 17 3.10 5.40 -3.61
CA PHE A 17 3.09 5.71 -2.18
C PHE A 17 3.85 4.64 -1.38
N GLN A 18 3.62 3.37 -1.66
CA GLN A 18 4.29 2.27 -0.98
C GLN A 18 5.82 2.35 -1.11
N LEU A 19 6.33 2.62 -2.31
CA LEU A 19 7.78 2.79 -2.55
C LEU A 19 8.32 4.07 -1.92
N SER A 20 7.54 5.15 -1.94
CA SER A 20 7.95 6.42 -1.33
C SER A 20 8.09 6.28 0.20
N PHE A 21 7.12 5.65 0.86
CA PHE A 21 7.20 5.39 2.31
C PHE A 21 8.33 4.41 2.66
N LEU A 22 8.57 3.39 1.84
CA LEU A 22 9.71 2.49 2.02
C LEU A 22 11.04 3.25 1.89
N GLY A 23 11.19 4.10 0.88
CA GLY A 23 12.40 4.88 0.65
C GLY A 23 12.66 5.90 1.76
N VAL A 24 11.63 6.62 2.20
CA VAL A 24 11.73 7.56 3.33
C VAL A 24 12.03 6.83 4.63
N GLY A 25 11.34 5.71 4.92
CA GLY A 25 11.59 4.90 6.11
C GLY A 25 13.02 4.34 6.14
N PHE A 26 13.53 3.88 4.99
CA PHE A 26 14.92 3.46 4.86
C PHE A 26 15.90 4.61 5.12
N ALA A 27 15.67 5.78 4.53
CA ALA A 27 16.53 6.95 4.73
C ALA A 27 16.57 7.39 6.20
N LEU A 28 15.42 7.44 6.87
CA LEU A 28 15.34 7.75 8.32
C LEU A 28 16.06 6.69 9.16
N GLY A 29 15.92 5.40 8.80
CA GLY A 29 16.61 4.31 9.48
C GLY A 29 18.13 4.38 9.34
N MET A 30 18.63 4.81 8.17
CA MET A 30 20.05 5.04 7.93
C MET A 30 20.59 6.24 8.73
N ASP A 31 19.88 7.36 8.71
CA ASP A 31 20.24 8.55 9.49
C ASP A 31 20.35 8.24 10.99
N ARG A 32 19.38 7.48 11.52
CA ARG A 32 19.42 7.00 12.91
C ARG A 32 20.57 6.02 13.17
N PHE A 33 20.88 5.14 12.23
CA PHE A 33 22.00 4.22 12.36
C PHE A 33 23.33 4.98 12.47
N ASP A 34 23.48 6.04 11.68
CA ASP A 34 24.68 6.89 11.69
C ASP A 34 24.76 7.79 12.94
N SER A 35 23.62 8.30 13.43
CA SER A 35 23.58 9.19 14.61
C SER A 35 23.60 8.46 15.96
N MET A 36 23.33 7.15 15.97
CA MET A 36 23.13 6.32 17.18
C MET A 36 21.97 6.78 18.08
N ASP A 37 21.03 7.56 17.54
CA ASP A 37 19.86 8.02 18.28
C ASP A 37 18.75 6.96 18.39
N SER A 38 17.76 7.26 19.23
CA SER A 38 16.50 6.52 19.28
C SER A 38 15.53 6.93 18.17
N ALA A 39 14.64 6.02 17.77
CA ALA A 39 13.66 6.28 16.72
C ALA A 39 12.68 7.40 17.12
N SER A 40 12.59 8.42 16.27
CA SER A 40 11.69 9.55 16.49
C SER A 40 10.21 9.16 16.30
N PHE A 41 9.29 9.96 16.85
CA PHE A 41 7.85 9.78 16.61
C PHE A 41 7.50 9.82 15.11
N PHE A 42 8.19 10.67 14.34
CA PHE A 42 8.00 10.78 12.90
C PHE A 42 8.44 9.51 12.17
N GLU A 43 9.63 8.98 12.47
CA GLU A 43 10.12 7.71 11.92
C GLU A 43 9.13 6.56 12.22
N ASN A 44 8.67 6.45 13.46
CA ASN A 44 7.70 5.43 13.86
C ASN A 44 6.38 5.56 13.08
N THR A 45 5.92 6.78 12.83
CA THR A 45 4.71 7.03 12.04
C THR A 45 4.90 6.64 10.57
N VAL A 46 6.04 7.01 9.97
CA VAL A 46 6.38 6.63 8.58
C VAL A 46 6.46 5.11 8.45
N ASN A 47 7.14 4.43 9.37
CA ASN A 47 7.26 2.98 9.38
C ASN A 47 5.91 2.30 9.55
N PHE A 48 5.05 2.80 10.45
CA PHE A 48 3.71 2.26 10.65
C PHE A 48 2.84 2.40 9.39
N ILE A 49 2.83 3.57 8.75
CA ILE A 49 2.11 3.77 7.48
C ILE A 49 2.68 2.86 6.39
N GLY A 50 4.00 2.75 6.30
CA GLY A 50 4.69 1.82 5.40
C GLY A 50 4.21 0.38 5.61
N SER A 51 4.14 -0.09 6.85
CA SER A 51 3.64 -1.43 7.17
C SER A 51 2.18 -1.64 6.74
N ILE A 52 1.31 -0.65 6.95
CA ILE A 52 -0.10 -0.72 6.48
C ILE A 52 -0.14 -0.82 4.95
N LEU A 53 0.65 0.00 4.26
CA LEU A 53 0.71 -0.01 2.80
C LEU A 53 1.24 -1.34 2.26
N MET A 54 2.10 -2.04 2.99
CA MET A 54 2.63 -3.34 2.60
C MET A 54 1.68 -4.51 2.92
N LEU A 55 0.66 -4.31 3.76
CA LEU A 55 -0.37 -5.30 4.00
C LEU A 55 -1.42 -5.28 2.88
N PRO A 56 -2.11 -6.40 2.63
CA PRO A 56 -1.99 -7.68 3.33
C PRO A 56 -1.03 -8.66 2.65
N ILE A 57 -0.43 -8.34 1.50
CA ILE A 57 0.36 -9.29 0.71
C ILE A 57 1.86 -9.04 0.84
N ALA A 58 2.32 -7.81 0.61
CA ALA A 58 3.75 -7.56 0.45
C ALA A 58 4.54 -7.91 1.71
N LEU A 59 4.05 -7.49 2.88
CA LEU A 59 4.70 -7.77 4.16
C LEU A 59 4.80 -9.27 4.46
N PRO A 60 3.71 -10.07 4.46
CA PRO A 60 3.82 -11.52 4.66
C PRO A 60 4.68 -12.23 3.63
N MET A 61 4.62 -11.84 2.35
CA MET A 61 5.45 -12.46 1.32
C MET A 61 6.95 -12.18 1.54
N ILE A 62 7.31 -10.96 1.95
CA ILE A 62 8.69 -10.62 2.28
C ILE A 62 9.19 -11.42 3.48
N GLU A 63 8.35 -11.61 4.50
CA GLU A 63 8.68 -12.42 5.67
C GLU A 63 8.83 -13.92 5.35
N MET A 64 8.09 -14.43 4.36
CA MET A 64 8.17 -15.82 3.91
C MET A 64 9.31 -16.10 2.93
N TYR A 65 9.89 -15.07 2.31
CA TYR A 65 10.94 -15.28 1.34
C TYR A 65 12.22 -15.84 1.99
N PRO A 66 12.98 -16.69 1.26
CA PRO A 66 14.27 -17.14 1.75
C PRO A 66 15.18 -15.94 1.99
N LYS A 67 15.92 -15.95 3.09
CA LYS A 67 16.95 -14.95 3.40
C LYS A 67 18.10 -15.11 2.41
N GLY A 68 17.97 -14.47 1.25
CA GLY A 68 18.93 -14.52 0.15
C GLY A 68 18.53 -13.58 -0.99
N PRO A 69 19.43 -13.34 -1.95
CA PRO A 69 19.14 -12.47 -3.08
C PRO A 69 18.05 -13.09 -3.95
N ILE A 70 16.92 -12.40 -4.06
CA ILE A 70 15.87 -12.74 -5.00
C ILE A 70 16.22 -12.04 -6.31
N PRO A 71 16.33 -12.76 -7.44
CA PRO A 71 16.69 -12.13 -8.70
C PRO A 71 15.57 -11.19 -9.18
N PHE A 72 15.97 -10.09 -9.78
CA PHE A 72 15.07 -9.24 -10.56
C PHE A 72 14.39 -10.07 -11.66
N PRO A 73 13.07 -9.93 -11.91
CA PRO A 73 12.12 -8.98 -11.30
C PRO A 73 11.31 -9.54 -10.12
N LEU A 74 11.63 -10.75 -9.63
CA LEU A 74 10.81 -11.46 -8.65
C LEU A 74 10.74 -10.74 -7.30
N GLU A 75 11.78 -9.99 -6.94
CA GLU A 75 11.83 -9.17 -5.72
C GLU A 75 10.72 -8.11 -5.66
N HIS A 76 10.21 -7.66 -6.82
CA HIS A 76 9.16 -6.64 -6.89
C HIS A 76 7.74 -7.22 -6.90
N LEU A 77 7.58 -8.53 -7.11
CA LEU A 77 6.27 -9.16 -7.20
C LEU A 77 5.37 -8.92 -5.98
N PRO A 78 5.84 -9.03 -4.72
CA PRO A 78 4.98 -8.78 -3.56
C PRO A 78 4.36 -7.39 -3.58
N PHE A 79 5.16 -6.39 -3.91
CA PHE A 79 4.77 -4.99 -3.95
C PHE A 79 3.75 -4.70 -5.06
N ILE A 80 3.93 -5.32 -6.24
CA ILE A 80 3.02 -5.20 -7.38
C ILE A 80 1.68 -5.89 -7.07
N LEU A 81 1.73 -7.14 -6.58
CA LEU A 81 0.53 -7.93 -6.23
C LEU A 81 -0.28 -7.24 -5.13
N ASN A 82 0.40 -6.73 -4.10
CA ASN A 82 -0.23 -5.97 -3.03
C ASN A 82 -0.95 -4.71 -3.54
N SER A 83 -0.31 -3.96 -4.44
CA SER A 83 -0.89 -2.75 -5.03
C SER A 83 -2.06 -3.05 -5.97
N LEU A 84 -2.04 -4.19 -6.68
CA LEU A 84 -3.17 -4.67 -7.46
C LEU A 84 -4.37 -5.02 -6.57
N LEU A 85 -4.13 -5.71 -5.44
CA LEU A 85 -5.18 -6.05 -4.49
C LEU A 85 -5.83 -4.79 -3.91
N TRP A 86 -5.05 -3.82 -3.46
CA TRP A 86 -5.56 -2.54 -2.96
C TRP A 86 -6.41 -1.81 -3.98
N ALA A 87 -5.97 -1.75 -5.24
CA ALA A 87 -6.75 -1.14 -6.31
C ALA A 87 -8.12 -1.79 -6.49
N ILE A 88 -8.17 -3.13 -6.42
CA ILE A 88 -9.43 -3.90 -6.50
C ILE A 88 -10.31 -3.60 -5.28
N LEU A 89 -9.76 -3.63 -4.07
CA LEU A 89 -10.49 -3.39 -2.82
C LEU A 89 -11.05 -1.97 -2.75
N MET A 90 -10.25 -0.96 -3.09
CA MET A 90 -10.69 0.44 -3.13
C MET A 90 -11.81 0.64 -4.15
N LEU A 91 -11.67 0.07 -5.35
CA LEU A 91 -12.70 0.19 -6.38
C LEU A 91 -14.00 -0.50 -5.98
N TYR A 92 -13.90 -1.68 -5.35
CA TYR A 92 -15.06 -2.39 -4.82
C TYR A 92 -15.75 -1.62 -3.69
N GLY A 93 -14.97 -1.14 -2.71
CA GLY A 93 -15.46 -0.33 -1.59
C GLY A 93 -16.17 0.93 -2.06
N TRP A 94 -15.57 1.65 -3.02
CA TRP A 94 -16.18 2.83 -3.63
C TRP A 94 -17.52 2.53 -4.30
N ARG A 95 -17.61 1.43 -5.07
CA ARG A 95 -18.87 1.02 -5.72
C ARG A 95 -19.94 0.67 -4.71
N LYS A 96 -19.60 -0.03 -3.64
CA LYS A 96 -20.53 -0.37 -2.55
C LYS A 96 -21.02 0.88 -1.82
N TRP A 97 -20.11 1.78 -1.48
CA TRP A 97 -20.42 3.06 -0.86
C TRP A 97 -21.37 3.91 -1.72
N LYS A 98 -21.08 4.02 -3.02
CA LYS A 98 -21.93 4.75 -3.96
C LYS A 98 -23.36 4.18 -4.02
N LYS A 99 -23.50 2.84 -4.03
CA LYS A 99 -24.83 2.19 -4.02
C LYS A 99 -25.59 2.50 -2.73
N TYR A 100 -24.92 2.44 -1.58
CA TYR A 100 -25.51 2.77 -0.28
C TYR A 100 -26.03 4.22 -0.22
N LEU A 101 -25.26 5.18 -0.74
CA LEU A 101 -25.70 6.58 -0.80
C LEU A 101 -26.93 6.77 -1.70
N GLN A 102 -27.00 6.03 -2.82
CA GLN A 102 -28.15 6.09 -3.73
C GLN A 102 -29.42 5.52 -3.08
N SER A 103 -29.34 4.38 -2.39
CA SER A 103 -30.51 3.80 -1.70
C SER A 103 -31.02 4.72 -0.58
N LYS A 104 -30.12 5.35 0.18
CA LYS A 104 -30.50 6.31 1.24
C LYS A 104 -31.23 7.54 0.68
N LYS A 105 -30.80 8.04 -0.49
CA LYS A 105 -31.45 9.16 -1.17
C LYS A 105 -32.86 8.82 -1.67
N GLN A 106 -33.07 7.59 -2.17
CA GLN A 106 -34.40 7.13 -2.59
C GLN A 106 -35.36 6.96 -1.40
N SER A 107 -34.87 6.41 -0.28
CA SER A 107 -35.68 6.22 0.93
C SER A 107 -36.06 7.51 1.66
N SER A 108 -35.38 8.62 1.40
CA SER A 108 -35.68 9.94 2.00
C SER A 108 -36.54 10.85 1.12
N ALA A 109 -36.82 10.41 -0.11
CA ALA A 109 -37.68 11.12 -1.07
C ALA A 109 -39.12 10.56 -1.11
N VAL A 110 -39.41 9.54 -0.29
CA VAL A 110 -40.73 8.95 -0.04
C VAL A 110 -41.16 9.35 1.36
#